data_AF-A0A7X9A3J9-F1
#
_entry.id   AF-A0A7X9A3J9-F1
#
_cell.length_a   1.000
_cell.length_b   1.000
_cell.length_c   1.000
_cell.angle_alpha   90.00
_cell.angle_beta   90.00
_cell.angle_gamma   90.00
#
_symmetry.space_group_name_H-M   'P 1'
#
loop_
_entity.id
_entity.type
_entity.pdbx_description
1 polymer ?
#
loop_
_entity_poly.entity_id
_entity_poly.type
_entity_poly.pdbx_seq_one_letter_code
_entity_poly.pdbx_strand_id
1 'polypeptide(L)'
;MFNAFYCGQGLWDSTSWLERTGSDQVGINKMKNKANIIPIFVEHLSCPGANALKQEILSIGGEAAVHKYTINCKRDYTDVLILATPQQYKLLIPKLRPQYWRLKDLSQDLKILLANINKIVSKVMVLREEDLSNLKILRPTLDLVSDLRELPIVSLEENPTIINLAIEKLWQEDVFLIREYNLALQSKGYQVAIKITREEQHLLAPFLQVNYLLAE
;
A
#
# COMPACT_ATOMS: atom_id res chain seq x y z
N MET A 1 15.78 -28.29 -25.17
CA MET A 1 15.72 -26.82 -25.02
C MET A 1 14.44 -26.51 -24.25
N PHE A 2 14.51 -25.76 -23.15
CA PHE A 2 13.30 -25.39 -22.40
C PHE A 2 12.66 -24.17 -23.02
N ASN A 3 11.33 -24.14 -23.10
CA ASN A 3 10.56 -22.95 -23.44
C ASN A 3 10.11 -22.29 -22.12
N ALA A 4 10.83 -21.26 -21.69
CA ALA A 4 10.55 -20.52 -20.46
C ALA A 4 10.24 -19.06 -20.80
N PHE A 5 9.25 -18.49 -20.13
CA PHE A 5 8.81 -17.11 -20.33
C PHE A 5 8.44 -16.44 -19.00
N TYR A 6 8.60 -15.12 -18.96
CA TYR A 6 8.26 -14.30 -17.79
C TYR A 6 6.75 -14.21 -17.57
N CYS A 7 6.30 -14.37 -16.32
CA CYS A 7 4.88 -14.45 -15.96
C CYS A 7 4.44 -13.35 -14.96
N GLY A 8 4.94 -12.11 -15.07
CA GLY A 8 4.63 -11.00 -14.13
C GLY A 8 4.12 -9.69 -14.76
N GLN A 9 3.92 -8.65 -13.92
CA GLN A 9 3.46 -7.28 -14.28
C GLN A 9 2.12 -7.16 -15.01
N GLY A 10 1.00 -7.47 -14.34
CA GLY A 10 -0.35 -7.18 -14.87
C GLY A 10 -0.88 -8.19 -15.90
N LEU A 11 -0.07 -9.16 -16.33
CA LEU A 11 -0.49 -10.34 -17.11
C LEU A 11 -1.20 -11.44 -16.27
N TRP A 12 -1.45 -11.18 -14.98
CA TRP A 12 -1.49 -12.25 -13.97
C TRP A 12 -2.80 -12.29 -13.18
N ASP A 13 -3.68 -13.22 -13.56
CA ASP A 13 -4.41 -14.02 -12.58
C ASP A 13 -3.62 -15.32 -12.36
N SER A 14 -3.01 -15.41 -11.18
CA SER A 14 -2.24 -16.57 -10.71
C SER A 14 -2.95 -17.89 -10.90
N THR A 15 -4.28 -17.88 -10.81
CA THR A 15 -5.13 -19.06 -10.82
C THR A 15 -4.99 -19.79 -12.16
N SER A 16 -5.13 -19.07 -13.27
CA SER A 16 -5.05 -19.64 -14.63
C SER A 16 -3.73 -20.39 -14.92
N TRP A 17 -2.62 -19.89 -14.38
CA TRP A 17 -1.31 -20.52 -14.54
C TRP A 17 -1.15 -21.73 -13.64
N LEU A 18 -1.67 -21.66 -12.41
CA LEU A 18 -1.67 -22.79 -11.47
C LEU A 18 -2.60 -23.92 -11.95
N GLU A 19 -3.73 -23.59 -12.58
CA GLU A 19 -4.63 -24.55 -13.24
C GLU A 19 -3.92 -25.26 -14.40
N ARG A 20 -3.17 -24.50 -15.22
CA ARG A 20 -2.35 -25.05 -16.32
C ARG A 20 -1.30 -26.06 -15.87
N THR A 21 -0.83 -26.01 -14.62
CA THR A 21 0.10 -27.03 -14.10
C THR A 21 -0.61 -28.35 -13.74
N GLY A 22 -1.94 -28.40 -13.77
CA GLY A 22 -2.74 -29.52 -13.30
C GLY A 22 -2.82 -29.64 -11.77
N SER A 23 -2.57 -28.55 -11.04
CA SER A 23 -2.72 -28.53 -9.56
C SER A 23 -4.18 -28.70 -9.15
N ASP A 24 -4.43 -29.31 -7.99
CA ASP A 24 -5.78 -29.40 -7.43
C ASP A 24 -6.29 -28.04 -6.93
N GLN A 25 -7.61 -27.87 -6.86
CA GLN A 25 -8.23 -26.60 -6.48
C GLN A 25 -7.85 -26.12 -5.07
N VAL A 26 -7.60 -27.04 -4.13
CA VAL A 26 -7.18 -26.69 -2.76
C VAL A 26 -5.75 -26.15 -2.77
N GLY A 27 -4.86 -26.78 -3.53
CA GLY A 27 -3.50 -26.29 -3.79
C GLY A 27 -3.49 -24.90 -4.42
N ILE A 28 -4.29 -24.71 -5.48
CA ILE A 28 -4.40 -23.42 -6.19
C ILE A 28 -4.87 -22.32 -5.25
N ASN A 29 -5.94 -22.56 -4.47
CA ASN A 29 -6.48 -21.58 -3.54
C ASN A 29 -5.49 -21.20 -2.42
N LYS A 30 -4.61 -22.12 -2.02
CA LYS A 30 -3.52 -21.82 -1.07
C LYS A 30 -2.38 -21.04 -1.72
N MET A 31 -2.04 -21.33 -2.97
CA MET A 31 -0.88 -20.76 -3.65
C MET A 31 -1.16 -19.38 -4.24
N LYS A 32 -2.37 -19.10 -4.73
CA LYS A 32 -2.72 -17.80 -5.34
C LYS A 32 -2.36 -16.60 -4.45
N ASN A 33 -2.57 -16.75 -3.14
CA ASN A 33 -2.29 -15.70 -2.16
C ASN A 33 -0.80 -15.47 -1.92
N LYS A 34 0.08 -16.42 -2.26
CA LYS A 34 1.53 -16.33 -2.00
C LYS A 34 2.26 -15.36 -2.92
N ALA A 35 1.70 -15.10 -4.10
CA ALA A 35 2.31 -14.19 -5.06
C ALA A 35 1.73 -12.77 -5.02
N ASN A 36 0.83 -12.50 -4.05
CA ASN A 36 0.41 -11.14 -3.71
C ASN A 36 1.20 -10.62 -2.50
N ILE A 37 2.31 -9.93 -2.76
CA ILE A 37 3.09 -9.24 -1.72
C ILE A 37 2.56 -7.81 -1.59
N ILE A 38 2.16 -7.43 -0.36
CA ILE A 38 1.71 -6.08 -0.03
C ILE A 38 2.84 -5.39 0.76
N PRO A 39 3.61 -4.48 0.11
CA PRO A 39 4.65 -3.73 0.79
C PRO A 39 4.03 -2.65 1.69
N ILE A 40 4.50 -2.56 2.94
CA ILE A 40 4.11 -1.48 3.87
C ILE A 40 5.36 -0.86 4.48
N PHE A 41 5.51 0.46 4.31
CA PHE A 41 6.59 1.23 4.90
C PHE A 41 6.14 1.85 6.23
N VAL A 42 6.99 1.73 7.26
CA VAL A 42 6.75 2.24 8.60
C VAL A 42 7.93 3.12 9.00
N GLU A 43 7.68 4.41 9.21
CA GLU A 43 8.70 5.34 9.67
C GLU A 43 8.92 5.25 11.18
N HIS A 44 10.13 5.62 11.60
CA HIS A 44 10.44 6.02 12.97
C HIS A 44 10.05 5.00 14.05
N LEU A 45 10.29 3.71 13.76
CA LEU A 45 10.13 2.65 14.74
C LEU A 45 11.42 2.53 15.58
N SER A 46 11.29 2.35 16.89
CA SER A 46 12.48 2.12 17.74
C SER A 46 13.25 0.90 17.25
N CYS A 47 14.58 0.91 17.32
CA CYS A 47 15.37 -0.24 16.85
C CYS A 47 15.03 -1.57 17.55
N PRO A 48 14.79 -1.62 18.88
CA PRO A 48 14.28 -2.83 19.52
C PRO A 48 12.94 -3.29 18.95
N GLY A 49 11.99 -2.36 18.74
CA GLY A 49 10.70 -2.66 18.12
C GLY A 49 10.83 -3.17 16.68
N ALA A 50 11.74 -2.60 15.88
CA ALA A 50 12.02 -3.06 14.53
C ALA A 50 12.66 -4.46 14.50
N ASN A 51 13.55 -4.79 15.44
CA ASN A 51 14.08 -6.14 15.60
C ASN A 51 12.98 -7.14 15.97
N ALA A 52 12.11 -6.79 16.93
CA ALA A 52 10.98 -7.63 17.31
C ALA A 52 10.03 -7.86 16.13
N LEU A 53 9.63 -6.79 15.43
CA LEU A 53 8.82 -6.88 14.21
C LEU A 53 9.47 -7.78 13.16
N LYS A 54 10.78 -7.60 12.91
CA LYS A 54 11.53 -8.41 11.96
C LYS A 54 11.54 -9.89 12.36
N GLN A 55 11.73 -10.20 13.64
CA GLN A 55 11.67 -11.58 14.15
C GLN A 55 10.27 -12.19 13.95
N GLU A 56 9.21 -11.43 14.25
CA GLU A 56 7.84 -11.93 14.12
C GLU A 56 7.46 -12.20 12.67
N ILE A 57 7.80 -11.30 11.73
CA ILE A 57 7.51 -11.51 10.31
C ILE A 57 8.34 -12.64 9.69
N LEU A 58 9.61 -12.79 10.09
CA LEU A 58 10.45 -13.92 9.65
C LEU A 58 9.89 -15.27 10.13
N SER A 59 9.35 -15.33 11.36
CA SER A 59 8.78 -16.56 11.93
C SER A 59 7.58 -17.10 11.14
N ILE A 60 6.93 -16.27 10.32
CA ILE A 60 5.78 -16.63 9.47
C ILE A 60 6.11 -16.60 7.97
N GLY A 61 7.40 -16.48 7.63
CA GLY A 61 7.91 -16.55 6.27
C GLY A 61 7.75 -15.28 5.43
N GLY A 62 7.46 -14.13 6.05
CA GLY A 62 7.58 -12.82 5.39
C GLY A 62 8.96 -12.20 5.62
N GLU A 63 9.16 -10.95 5.21
CA GLU A 63 10.42 -10.24 5.36
C GLU A 63 10.20 -8.79 5.84
N ALA A 64 11.21 -8.23 6.50
CA ALA A 64 11.28 -6.81 6.82
C ALA A 64 12.69 -6.26 6.59
N ALA A 65 12.81 -5.29 5.70
CA ALA A 65 14.05 -4.54 5.55
C ALA A 65 14.17 -3.51 6.68
N VAL A 66 15.30 -3.51 7.37
CA VAL A 66 15.63 -2.61 8.48
C VAL A 66 17.04 -2.06 8.30
N HIS A 67 17.38 -0.99 9.02
CA HIS A 67 18.72 -0.42 8.95
C HIS A 67 19.80 -1.40 9.46
N LYS A 68 21.00 -1.38 8.87
CA LYS A 68 22.11 -2.30 9.23
C LYS A 68 22.54 -2.24 10.71
N TYR A 69 22.27 -1.13 11.37
CA TYR A 69 22.59 -0.89 12.78
C TYR A 69 21.42 -1.12 13.75
N THR A 70 20.28 -1.62 13.26
CA THR A 70 19.17 -2.03 14.13
C THR A 70 19.59 -3.21 15.01
N ILE A 71 20.41 -4.14 14.49
CA ILE A 71 20.86 -5.34 15.21
C ILE A 71 21.61 -5.04 16.52
N ASN A 72 22.37 -3.95 16.57
CA ASN A 72 23.12 -3.53 17.75
C ASN A 72 22.56 -2.25 18.38
N CYS A 73 21.37 -1.81 17.95
CA CYS A 73 20.70 -0.61 18.42
C CYS A 73 21.61 0.64 18.49
N LYS A 74 22.60 0.78 17.59
CA LYS A 74 23.45 1.98 17.51
C LYS A 74 22.68 3.22 17.04
N ARG A 75 21.44 3.03 16.55
CA ARG A 75 20.47 4.08 16.31
C ARG A 75 19.28 3.85 17.22
N ASP A 76 18.65 4.91 17.69
CA ASP A 76 17.45 4.79 18.53
C ASP A 76 16.23 4.37 17.69
N TYR A 77 16.13 4.89 16.47
CA TYR A 77 15.01 4.66 15.54
C TYR A 77 15.49 4.25 14.15
N THR A 78 14.62 3.55 13.43
CA THR A 78 14.79 3.11 12.05
C THR A 78 13.43 3.09 11.36
N ASP A 79 13.46 3.21 10.03
CA ASP A 79 12.31 2.87 9.22
C ASP A 79 12.34 1.39 8.86
N VAL A 80 11.19 0.83 8.53
CA VAL A 80 11.01 -0.58 8.20
C VAL A 80 10.14 -0.72 6.96
N LEU A 81 10.60 -1.48 5.97
CA LEU A 81 9.76 -1.92 4.85
C LEU A 81 9.36 -3.38 5.08
N ILE A 82 8.08 -3.61 5.35
CA ILE A 82 7.50 -4.94 5.52
C ILE A 82 7.10 -5.48 4.15
N LEU A 83 7.52 -6.70 3.83
CA LEU A 83 7.14 -7.43 2.62
C LEU A 83 6.43 -8.71 3.03
N ALA A 84 5.10 -8.71 2.92
CA ALA A 84 4.28 -9.84 3.36
C ALA A 84 3.02 -10.01 2.52
N THR A 85 2.51 -11.23 2.50
CA THR A 85 1.23 -11.60 1.89
C THR A 85 0.06 -11.27 2.83
N PRO A 86 -1.19 -11.19 2.31
CA PRO A 86 -2.37 -11.02 3.16
C PRO A 86 -2.46 -12.05 4.30
N GLN A 87 -2.12 -13.31 4.02
CA GLN A 87 -2.13 -14.37 5.02
C GLN A 87 -1.07 -14.15 6.11
N GLN A 88 0.11 -13.67 5.74
CA GLN A 88 1.16 -13.34 6.70
C GLN A 88 0.78 -12.14 7.57
N TYR A 89 0.18 -11.09 7.01
CA TYR A 89 -0.33 -9.98 7.83
C TYR A 89 -1.40 -10.43 8.84
N LYS A 90 -2.30 -11.33 8.44
CA LYS A 90 -3.31 -11.92 9.34
C LYS A 90 -2.68 -12.63 10.54
N LEU A 91 -1.53 -13.26 10.35
CA LEU A 91 -0.76 -13.92 11.41
C LEU A 91 0.12 -12.95 12.21
N LEU A 92 0.67 -11.91 11.57
CA LEU A 92 1.54 -10.92 12.19
C LEU A 92 0.79 -10.02 13.19
N ILE A 93 -0.37 -9.48 12.79
CA ILE A 93 -1.11 -8.47 13.55
C ILE A 93 -1.38 -8.92 15.00
N PRO A 94 -1.91 -10.13 15.27
CA PRO A 94 -2.12 -10.60 16.65
C PRO A 94 -0.83 -10.70 17.47
N LYS A 95 0.31 -11.01 16.83
CA LYS A 95 1.61 -11.16 17.50
C LYS A 95 2.24 -9.82 17.90
N LEU A 96 1.91 -8.72 17.22
CA LEU A 96 2.41 -7.39 17.55
C LEU A 96 1.69 -6.74 18.75
N ARG A 97 0.41 -7.09 18.99
CA ARG A 97 -0.41 -6.52 20.07
C ARG A 97 0.15 -6.63 21.49
N PRO A 98 0.71 -7.79 21.93
CA PRO A 98 1.24 -7.92 23.29
C PRO A 98 2.64 -7.31 23.46
N GLN A 99 3.29 -6.85 22.38
CA GLN A 99 4.67 -6.42 22.40
C GLN A 99 4.84 -4.97 22.89
N TYR A 100 6.04 -4.65 23.36
CA TYR A 100 6.43 -3.29 23.76
C TYR A 100 6.72 -2.39 22.54
N TRP A 101 7.28 -1.19 22.77
CA TRP A 101 7.77 -0.28 21.73
C TRP A 101 6.71 0.18 20.71
N ARG A 102 5.47 0.37 21.18
CA ARG A 102 4.32 0.84 20.36
C ARG A 102 3.93 -0.11 19.22
N LEU A 103 4.36 -1.37 19.26
CA LEU A 103 3.93 -2.37 18.27
C LEU A 103 2.42 -2.68 18.36
N LYS A 104 1.80 -2.42 19.50
CA LYS A 104 0.33 -2.42 19.64
C LYS A 104 -0.34 -1.37 18.76
N ASP A 105 0.21 -0.16 18.68
CA ASP A 105 -0.31 0.93 17.84
C ASP A 105 -0.12 0.55 16.37
N LEU A 106 1.07 0.08 16.01
CA LEU A 106 1.36 -0.41 14.66
C LEU A 106 0.42 -1.55 14.24
N SER A 107 0.07 -2.46 15.17
CA SER A 107 -0.92 -3.51 14.89
C SER A 107 -2.28 -2.95 14.49
N GLN A 108 -2.71 -1.85 15.10
CA GLN A 108 -3.98 -1.22 14.78
C GLN A 108 -3.90 -0.49 13.44
N ASP A 109 -2.82 0.25 13.22
CA ASP A 109 -2.56 0.96 11.97
C ASP A 109 -2.49 0.01 10.77
N LEU A 110 -1.76 -1.11 10.88
CA LEU A 110 -1.71 -2.15 9.86
C LEU A 110 -3.08 -2.73 9.54
N LYS A 111 -3.93 -2.93 10.57
CA LYS A 111 -5.29 -3.43 10.37
C LYS A 111 -6.13 -2.45 9.55
N ILE A 112 -6.03 -1.16 9.84
CA ILE A 112 -6.76 -0.10 9.13
C ILE A 112 -6.21 0.04 7.70
N LEU A 113 -4.89 0.13 7.53
CA LEU A 113 -4.23 0.23 6.21
C LEU A 113 -4.65 -0.92 5.29
N LEU A 114 -4.58 -2.16 5.77
CA LEU A 114 -4.97 -3.33 4.96
C LEU A 114 -6.47 -3.30 4.62
N ALA A 115 -7.33 -2.89 5.55
CA ALA A 115 -8.76 -2.75 5.28
C ALA A 115 -9.04 -1.66 4.24
N ASN A 116 -8.29 -0.55 4.26
CA ASN A 116 -8.40 0.54 3.29
C ASN A 116 -7.93 0.09 1.92
N ILE A 117 -6.76 -0.56 1.82
CA ILE A 117 -6.21 -1.12 0.57
C ILE A 117 -7.24 -2.03 -0.11
N ASN A 118 -7.94 -2.84 0.69
CA ASN A 118 -8.96 -3.75 0.20
C ASN A 118 -10.22 -3.06 -0.34
N LYS A 119 -10.44 -1.80 0.03
CA LYS A 119 -11.59 -0.98 -0.37
C LYS A 119 -11.24 0.06 -1.41
N ILE A 120 -10.00 0.10 -1.92
CA ILE A 120 -9.61 1.07 -2.92
C ILE A 120 -10.44 0.81 -4.18
N VAL A 121 -11.35 1.73 -4.47
CA VAL A 121 -12.14 1.77 -5.70
C VAL A 121 -11.88 3.10 -6.36
N SER A 122 -11.34 3.07 -7.59
CA SER A 122 -11.17 4.27 -8.39
C SER A 122 -12.50 4.64 -9.05
N LYS A 123 -13.18 5.65 -8.50
CA LYS A 123 -14.35 6.29 -9.12
C LYS A 123 -13.97 7.71 -9.53
N VAL A 124 -14.32 8.09 -10.75
CA VAL A 124 -14.16 9.48 -11.22
C VAL A 124 -15.46 10.23 -10.95
N MET A 125 -15.35 11.36 -10.27
CA MET A 125 -16.44 12.31 -10.05
C MET A 125 -16.01 13.68 -10.54
N VAL A 126 -16.96 14.45 -11.06
CA VAL A 126 -16.73 15.84 -11.47
C VAL A 126 -17.14 16.75 -10.32
N LEU A 127 -16.20 17.52 -9.78
CA LEU A 127 -16.43 18.54 -8.76
C LEU A 127 -16.46 19.92 -9.38
N ARG A 128 -17.13 20.88 -8.73
CA ARG A 128 -17.02 22.28 -9.12
C ARG A 128 -15.71 22.85 -8.61
N GLU A 129 -15.19 23.88 -9.28
CA GLU A 129 -13.92 24.49 -8.88
C GLU A 129 -13.99 25.14 -7.48
N GLU A 130 -15.16 25.65 -7.11
CA GLU A 130 -15.46 26.18 -5.77
C GLU A 130 -15.36 25.12 -4.66
N ASP A 131 -15.61 23.85 -4.97
CA ASP A 131 -15.51 22.76 -3.98
C ASP A 131 -14.05 22.41 -3.69
N LEU A 132 -13.15 22.57 -4.68
CA LEU A 132 -11.72 22.25 -4.56
C LEU A 132 -10.97 23.20 -3.63
N SER A 133 -11.42 24.46 -3.52
CA SER A 133 -10.75 25.49 -2.72
C SER A 133 -10.92 25.27 -1.21
N ASN A 134 -11.99 24.57 -0.81
CA ASN A 134 -12.28 24.25 0.59
C ASN A 134 -11.59 22.96 1.07
N LEU A 135 -10.93 22.23 0.16
CA LEU A 135 -10.25 20.98 0.49
C LEU A 135 -8.84 21.22 1.04
N LYS A 136 -8.37 20.27 1.84
CA LYS A 136 -6.96 20.24 2.26
C LYS A 136 -6.09 20.04 1.02
N ILE A 137 -5.18 20.98 0.78
CA ILE A 137 -4.26 20.93 -0.35
C ILE A 137 -2.99 20.17 0.03
N LEU A 138 -2.59 19.22 -0.82
CA LEU A 138 -1.28 18.57 -0.78
C LEU A 138 -0.52 18.88 -2.07
N ARG A 139 0.71 19.37 -1.96
CA ARG A 139 1.60 19.64 -3.09
C ARG A 139 2.73 18.60 -3.09
N PRO A 140 2.77 17.68 -4.06
CA PRO A 140 3.83 16.68 -4.14
C PRO A 140 5.22 17.31 -4.27
N THR A 141 6.17 16.87 -3.44
CA THR A 141 7.58 17.31 -3.46
C THR A 141 8.55 16.27 -4.04
N LEU A 142 8.02 15.13 -4.53
CA LEU A 142 8.77 13.91 -4.86
C LEU A 142 9.26 13.10 -3.65
N ASP A 143 9.17 13.66 -2.45
CA ASP A 143 9.38 12.94 -1.19
C ASP A 143 8.02 12.54 -0.59
N LEU A 144 7.47 11.43 -1.10
CA LEU A 144 6.20 10.87 -0.66
C LEU A 144 6.14 10.67 0.86
N VAL A 145 7.27 10.29 1.45
CA VAL A 145 7.37 10.00 2.88
C VAL A 145 7.19 11.29 3.67
N SER A 146 7.96 12.32 3.33
CA SER A 146 7.85 13.63 4.00
C SER A 146 6.48 14.28 3.79
N ASP A 147 5.90 14.17 2.59
CA ASP A 147 4.61 14.78 2.25
C ASP A 147 3.43 14.16 3.02
N LEU A 148 3.52 12.88 3.36
CA LEU A 148 2.44 12.14 4.03
C LEU A 148 2.65 11.98 5.54
N ARG A 149 3.76 12.45 6.09
CA ARG A 149 4.14 12.27 7.51
C ARG A 149 3.08 12.76 8.49
N GLU A 150 2.52 13.94 8.22
CA GLU A 150 1.53 14.59 9.09
C GLU A 150 0.10 14.10 8.85
N LEU A 151 -0.10 13.14 7.94
CA LEU A 151 -1.40 12.54 7.67
C LEU A 151 -1.56 11.27 8.53
N PRO A 152 -2.48 11.25 9.50
CA PRO A 152 -2.76 10.03 10.24
C PRO A 152 -3.39 8.96 9.34
N ILE A 153 -3.32 7.70 9.77
CA ILE A 153 -4.09 6.62 9.16
C ILE A 153 -5.51 6.69 9.72
N VAL A 154 -6.50 6.81 8.86
CA VAL A 154 -7.91 6.82 9.21
C VAL A 154 -8.64 5.69 8.50
N SER A 155 -9.70 5.17 9.12
CA SER A 155 -10.56 4.19 8.45
C SER A 155 -11.29 4.88 7.30
N LEU A 156 -11.41 4.20 6.16
CA LEU A 156 -12.24 4.66 5.05
C LEU A 156 -13.72 4.56 5.48
N GLU A 157 -14.27 5.70 5.95
CA GLU A 157 -15.66 5.89 6.40
C GLU A 157 -16.59 6.28 5.25
N GLU A 158 -17.89 6.42 5.55
CA GLU A 158 -18.90 6.88 4.58
C GLU A 158 -18.66 8.32 4.08
N ASN A 159 -17.98 9.16 4.88
CA ASN A 159 -17.63 10.54 4.51
C ASN A 159 -16.11 10.80 4.63
N PRO A 160 -15.30 10.23 3.73
CA PRO A 160 -13.85 10.32 3.82
C PRO A 160 -13.36 11.74 3.51
N THR A 161 -12.33 12.18 4.23
CA THR A 161 -11.69 13.47 3.94
C THR A 161 -11.08 13.44 2.54
N ILE A 162 -11.41 14.44 1.73
CA ILE A 162 -10.88 14.59 0.37
C ILE A 162 -9.65 15.52 0.42
N ILE A 163 -8.54 15.04 -0.12
CA ILE A 163 -7.31 15.80 -0.31
C ILE A 163 -7.24 16.25 -1.77
N ASN A 164 -7.08 17.56 -1.96
CA ASN A 164 -6.80 18.14 -3.26
C ASN A 164 -5.29 18.01 -3.53
N LEU A 165 -4.93 17.08 -4.41
CA LEU A 165 -3.57 16.91 -4.88
C LEU A 165 -3.30 17.99 -5.93
N ALA A 166 -2.68 19.08 -5.50
CA ALA A 166 -2.46 20.26 -6.31
C ALA A 166 -1.34 20.01 -7.33
N ILE A 167 -1.77 19.60 -8.52
CA ILE A 167 -0.94 19.42 -9.71
C ILE A 167 -1.29 20.55 -10.68
N GLU A 168 -0.30 21.37 -11.05
CA GLU A 168 -0.52 22.52 -11.94
C GLU A 168 -0.78 22.08 -13.38
N LYS A 169 -0.08 21.04 -13.84
CA LYS A 169 -0.24 20.43 -15.16
C LYS A 169 0.14 18.96 -15.09
N LEU A 170 -0.64 18.09 -15.74
CA LEU A 170 -0.41 16.66 -15.73
C LEU A 170 0.34 16.24 -17.00
N TRP A 171 1.65 16.01 -16.90
CA TRP A 171 2.43 15.45 -18.00
C TRP A 171 2.42 13.92 -17.96
N GLN A 172 2.74 13.28 -19.08
CA GLN A 172 2.74 11.82 -19.16
C GLN A 172 3.79 11.18 -18.22
N GLU A 173 4.93 11.86 -18.02
CA GLU A 173 5.94 11.44 -17.04
C GLU A 173 5.46 11.48 -15.57
N ASP A 174 4.53 12.37 -15.22
CA ASP A 174 4.06 12.55 -13.85
C ASP A 174 3.02 11.50 -13.43
N VAL A 175 2.42 10.80 -14.39
CA VAL A 175 1.31 9.86 -14.15
C VAL A 175 1.68 8.79 -13.12
N PHE A 176 2.90 8.26 -13.18
CA PHE A 176 3.36 7.24 -12.23
C PHE A 176 3.49 7.79 -10.81
N LEU A 177 4.14 8.94 -10.66
CA LEU A 177 4.29 9.61 -9.38
C LEU A 177 2.93 9.90 -8.75
N ILE A 178 2.02 10.49 -9.51
CA ILE A 178 0.70 10.87 -9.01
C ILE A 178 -0.11 9.62 -8.65
N ARG A 179 0.10 8.52 -9.37
CA ARG A 179 -0.53 7.23 -9.04
C ARG A 179 0.00 6.70 -7.70
N GLU A 180 1.29 6.84 -7.42
CA GLU A 180 1.88 6.49 -6.12
C GLU A 180 1.28 7.33 -4.99
N TYR A 181 1.19 8.65 -5.17
CA TYR A 181 0.54 9.54 -4.19
C TYR A 181 -0.92 9.16 -3.97
N ASN A 182 -1.67 8.89 -5.04
CA ASN A 182 -3.06 8.49 -4.95
C ASN A 182 -3.22 7.20 -4.13
N LEU A 183 -2.46 6.16 -4.47
CA LEU A 183 -2.50 4.88 -3.75
C LEU A 183 -2.09 5.02 -2.29
N ALA A 184 -1.06 5.81 -2.00
CA ALA A 184 -0.60 6.05 -0.64
C ALA A 184 -1.66 6.79 0.19
N LEU A 185 -2.27 7.84 -0.35
CA LEU A 185 -3.35 8.59 0.29
C LEU A 185 -4.58 7.71 0.55
N GLN A 186 -5.00 6.93 -0.45
CA GLN A 186 -6.13 6.01 -0.33
C GLN A 186 -5.85 4.90 0.70
N SER A 187 -4.62 4.39 0.76
CA SER A 187 -4.23 3.41 1.80
C SER A 187 -4.36 3.98 3.21
N LYS A 188 -4.09 5.28 3.39
CA LYS A 188 -4.28 5.99 4.66
C LYS A 188 -5.74 6.41 4.93
N GLY A 189 -6.65 6.14 4.00
CA GLY A 189 -8.10 6.34 4.16
C GLY A 189 -8.64 7.65 3.56
N TYR A 190 -7.84 8.37 2.78
CA TYR A 190 -8.24 9.62 2.14
C TYR A 190 -8.77 9.40 0.73
N GLN A 191 -9.72 10.24 0.32
CA GLN A 191 -10.06 10.40 -1.09
C GLN A 191 -9.18 11.46 -1.71
N VAL A 192 -8.93 11.34 -3.02
CA VAL A 192 -8.03 12.23 -3.75
C VAL A 192 -8.80 12.93 -4.85
N ALA A 193 -8.73 14.25 -4.86
CA ALA A 193 -9.19 15.09 -5.94
C ALA A 193 -7.99 15.61 -6.73
N ILE A 194 -8.05 15.54 -8.04
CA ILE A 194 -7.04 16.08 -8.95
C ILE A 194 -7.76 16.97 -9.95
N LYS A 195 -7.29 18.21 -10.09
CA LYS A 195 -7.76 19.09 -11.16
C LYS A 195 -7.14 18.65 -12.47
N ILE A 196 -7.97 18.36 -13.47
CA ILE A 196 -7.55 17.99 -14.82
C ILE A 196 -8.30 18.83 -15.84
N THR A 197 -7.67 19.11 -16.96
CA THR A 197 -8.30 19.71 -18.13
C THR A 197 -8.98 18.65 -19.00
N ARG A 198 -9.79 19.08 -19.98
CA ARG A 198 -10.41 18.16 -20.95
C ARG A 198 -9.38 17.41 -21.79
N GLU A 199 -8.25 18.06 -22.11
CA GLU A 199 -7.18 17.45 -22.90
C GLU A 199 -6.45 16.35 -22.13
N GLU A 200 -6.31 16.48 -20.80
CA GLU A 200 -5.61 15.52 -19.94
C GLU A 200 -6.44 14.29 -19.56
N GLN A 201 -7.74 14.23 -19.90
CA GLN A 201 -8.62 13.12 -19.49
C GLN A 201 -8.10 11.73 -19.90
N HIS A 202 -7.38 11.64 -21.02
CA HIS A 202 -6.78 10.39 -21.50
C HIS A 202 -5.71 9.82 -20.55
N LEU A 203 -5.10 10.68 -19.70
CA LEU A 203 -4.10 10.28 -18.70
C LEU A 203 -4.74 9.66 -17.45
N LEU A 204 -6.07 9.63 -17.33
CA LEU A 204 -6.76 9.06 -16.16
C LEU A 204 -6.76 7.53 -16.11
N ALA A 205 -6.61 6.85 -17.25
CA ALA A 205 -6.76 5.39 -17.32
C ALA A 205 -5.85 4.62 -16.33
N PRO A 206 -4.57 4.99 -16.12
CA PRO A 206 -3.69 4.34 -15.14
C PRO A 206 -4.13 4.49 -13.68
N PHE A 207 -4.94 5.51 -13.37
CA PHE A 207 -5.50 5.74 -12.03
C PHE A 207 -6.75 4.89 -11.77
N LEU A 208 -7.48 4.52 -12.82
CA LEU A 208 -8.72 3.75 -12.74
C LEU A 208 -8.50 2.25 -12.57
N GLN A 209 -7.34 1.74 -12.99
CA GLN A 209 -6.97 0.32 -12.86
C GLN A 209 -6.29 0.05 -11.51
N VAL A 210 -7.07 -0.09 -10.45
CA VAL A 210 -6.59 -0.62 -9.16
C VAL A 210 -7.45 -1.81 -8.77
N ASN A 211 -7.30 -2.92 -9.48
CA ASN A 211 -7.90 -4.18 -9.08
C ASN A 211 -6.98 -4.88 -8.07
N TYR A 212 -7.09 -4.53 -6.78
CA TYR A 212 -6.78 -5.50 -5.73
C TYR A 212 -8.05 -6.32 -5.52
N LEU A 213 -8.27 -7.35 -6.34
CA LEU A 213 -9.27 -8.36 -6.04
C LEU A 213 -8.76 -9.16 -4.84
N LEU A 214 -9.19 -8.78 -3.63
CA LEU A 214 -9.05 -9.66 -2.49
C LEU A 214 -10.23 -10.62 -2.52
N ALA A 215 -9.90 -11.89 -2.74
CA ALA A 215 -10.85 -12.96 -2.54
C ALA A 215 -11.33 -12.92 -1.07
N GLU A 216 -12.66 -12.92 -0.90
CA GLU A 216 -13.35 -13.13 0.37
C GLU A 216 -12.92 -14.45 1.04
#